data_AF-A0A2T2RY15-F1
#
_entry.id   AF-A0A2T2RY15-F1
#
_cell.length_a   1.000
_cell.length_b   1.000
_cell.length_c   1.000
_cell.angle_alpha   90.00
_cell.angle_beta   90.00
_cell.angle_gamma   90.00
#
_symmetry.space_group_name_H-M   'P 1'
#
loop_
_entity.id
_entity.type
_entity.pdbx_description
1 polymer ?
#
loop_
_entity_poly.entity_id
_entity_poly.type
_entity_poly.pdbx_seq_one_letter_code
_entity_poly.pdbx_strand_id
1 'polypeptide(L)' 'MGTLLGIVLLVAYGAGVWRFWRGFERTNFDPTLANRLGLSLLWPALIWNGRYRRNFTKALKG' A
#
# COMPACT_ATOMS: atom_id res chain seq x y z
N MET A 1 2.79 -22.47 -15.69
CA MET A 1 2.10 -21.18 -15.90
C MET A 1 1.80 -20.43 -14.59
N GLY A 2 1.50 -21.09 -13.47
CA GLY A 2 1.20 -20.41 -12.19
C GLY A 2 2.37 -19.73 -11.47
N THR A 3 3.61 -20.22 -11.65
CA THR A 3 4.78 -19.72 -10.89
C THR A 3 5.12 -18.26 -11.23
N LEU A 4 5.09 -17.88 -12.51
CA LEU A 4 5.38 -16.51 -12.93
C LEU A 4 4.32 -15.53 -12.46
N LEU A 5 3.03 -15.89 -12.55
CA LEU A 5 1.93 -15.09 -12.01
C LEU A 5 2.05 -14.90 -10.49
N GLY A 6 2.38 -15.96 -9.76
CA GLY A 6 2.62 -15.88 -8.32
C GLY A 6 3.77 -14.94 -7.95
N ILE A 7 4.88 -15.00 -8.69
CA ILE A 7 6.05 -14.11 -8.50
C ILE A 7 5.66 -12.66 -8.79
N VAL A 8 4.96 -12.39 -9.90
CA VAL A 8 4.51 -11.03 -10.25
C VAL A 8 3.59 -10.46 -9.18
N LEU A 9 2.64 -11.26 -8.67
CA LEU A 9 1.74 -10.84 -7.59
C LEU A 9 2.49 -10.58 -6.28
N LEU A 10 3.47 -11.41 -5.92
CA LEU A 10 4.31 -11.21 -4.74
C LEU A 10 5.14 -9.94 -4.84
N VAL A 11 5.77 -9.70 -6.00
CA VAL A 11 6.57 -8.49 -6.26
C VAL A 11 5.67 -7.26 -6.24
N ALA A 12 4.49 -7.31 -6.87
CA ALA A 12 3.53 -6.21 -6.85
C ALA A 12 3.04 -5.92 -5.42
N TYR A 13 2.70 -6.97 -4.66
CA TYR A 13 2.32 -6.90 -3.25
C TYR A 13 3.39 -6.21 -2.41
N GLY A 14 4.62 -6.72 -2.44
CA GLY A 14 5.74 -6.18 -1.68
C GLY A 14 6.10 -4.76 -2.09
N ALA A 15 6.06 -4.45 -3.39
CA ALA A 15 6.33 -3.10 -3.90
C ALA A 15 5.26 -2.09 -3.42
N GLY A 16 3.98 -2.48 -3.40
CA GLY A 16 2.90 -1.66 -2.88
C GLY A 16 3.07 -1.36 -1.39
N VAL A 17 3.33 -2.40 -0.59
CA VAL A 17 3.61 -2.28 0.86
C VAL A 17 4.78 -1.33 1.10
N TRP A 18 5.91 -1.54 0.43
CA TRP A 18 7.13 -0.78 0.64
C TRP A 18 7.01 0.69 0.25
N ARG A 19 6.39 0.98 -0.90
CA ARG A 19 6.19 2.37 -1.34
C ARG A 19 5.19 3.10 -0.44
N PHE A 20 4.08 2.45 -0.09
CA PHE A 20 3.11 3.05 0.82
C PHE A 20 3.68 3.27 2.22
N TRP A 21 4.46 2.31 2.74
CA TRP A 21 5.14 2.44 4.03
C TRP A 21 6.08 3.65 4.07
N ARG A 22 6.91 3.85 3.04
CA ARG A 22 7.83 4.99 2.97
C ARG A 22 7.12 6.33 2.83
N GLY A 23 6.04 6.38 2.05
CA GLY A 23 5.26 7.60 1.84
C GLY A 23 4.16 7.86 2.87
N PHE A 24 4.01 7.00 3.88
CA PHE A 24 2.89 7.03 4.83
C PHE A 24 2.76 8.37 5.56
N GLU A 25 3.88 9.02 5.86
CA GLU A 25 3.94 10.31 6.55
C GLU A 25 3.33 11.47 5.75
N ARG A 26 3.14 11.30 4.43
CA ARG A 26 2.48 12.29 3.55
C ARG A 26 0.98 12.03 3.40
N THR A 27 0.45 11.00 4.05
CA THR A 27 -0.97 10.68 4.04
C THR A 27 -1.72 11.45 5.11
N ASN A 28 -3.05 11.55 4.97
CA ASN A 28 -3.91 12.15 5.98
C ASN A 28 -4.40 11.11 7.01
N PHE A 29 -3.66 10.03 7.22
CA PHE A 29 -3.96 9.01 8.23
C PHE A 29 -3.22 9.33 9.53
N ASP A 30 -3.76 8.87 10.67
CA ASP A 30 -3.06 9.05 11.93
C ASP A 30 -1.71 8.31 11.88
N PRO A 31 -0.59 8.98 12.24
CA PRO A 31 0.77 8.44 12.14
C PRO A 31 1.07 7.45 13.27
N THR A 32 0.20 6.46 13.47
CA THR A 32 0.39 5.37 14.41
C THR A 32 1.00 4.16 13.72
N LEU A 33 1.82 3.39 14.44
CA LEU A 33 2.41 2.16 13.91
C LEU A 33 1.34 1.15 13.47
N ALA A 34 0.24 1.05 14.22
CA ALA A 34 -0.90 0.21 13.89
C ALA A 34 -1.55 0.61 12.55
N ASN A 35 -1.81 1.91 12.34
CA ASN A 35 -2.35 2.39 11.06
C ASN A 35 -1.36 2.19 9.92
N ARG A 36 -0.07 2.48 10.13
CA ARG A 36 0.96 2.29 9.10
C ARG A 36 1.05 0.83 8.68
N LEU A 37 1.14 -0.11 9.62
CA LEU A 37 1.16 -1.55 9.36
C LEU A 37 -0.13 -2.04 8.72
N GLY A 38 -1.29 -1.74 9.31
CA GLY A 38 -2.58 -2.21 8.82
C GLY A 38 -2.87 -1.69 7.41
N LEU A 39 -2.72 -0.38 7.19
CA LEU A 39 -2.99 0.25 5.89
C LEU A 39 -1.95 -0.13 4.84
N SER A 40 -0.69 -0.37 5.20
CA SER A 40 0.32 -0.90 4.28
C SER A 40 0.02 -2.33 3.86
N LEU A 41 -0.29 -3.24 4.78
CA LEU A 41 -0.50 -4.66 4.45
C LEU A 41 -1.82 -4.93 3.73
N LEU A 42 -2.86 -4.17 4.08
CA LEU A 42 -4.21 -4.30 3.52
C LEU A 42 -4.41 -3.50 2.24
N TRP A 43 -3.34 -2.94 1.66
CA TRP A 43 -3.41 -2.09 0.48
C TRP A 43 -4.19 -2.65 -0.72
N PRO A 44 -4.11 -3.96 -1.07
CA PRO A 44 -4.81 -4.49 -2.24
C PRO A 44 -6.33 -4.48 -2.03
N ALA A 45 -6.78 -4.74 -0.81
CA ALA A 45 -8.19 -4.73 -0.44
C ALA A 45 -8.73 -3.30 -0.35
N LEU A 46 -7.92 -2.37 0.15
CA LEU A 46 -8.35 -0.99 0.41
C LEU A 46 -8.32 -0.09 -0.84
N ILE A 47 -7.69 -0.51 -1.95
CA ILE A 47 -7.66 0.25 -3.21
C ILE A 47 -9.05 0.59 -3.76
N TRP A 48 -10.04 -0.25 -3.47
CA TRP A 48 -11.44 -0.03 -3.86
C TRP A 48 -12.10 1.15 -3.12
N ASN A 49 -11.54 1.57 -1.99
CA ASN A 49 -12.02 2.73 -1.24
C ASN A 49 -11.40 4.03 -1.80
N GLY A 50 -12.25 4.93 -2.29
CA GLY A 50 -11.81 6.21 -2.86
C GLY A 50 -10.97 7.07 -1.91
N ARG A 51 -11.25 7.06 -0.59
CA ARG A 51 -10.45 7.79 0.41
C ARG A 51 -9.07 7.17 0.57
N TYR A 52 -8.99 5.84 0.62
CA TYR A 52 -7.72 5.14 0.70
C TYR A 52 -6.89 5.36 -0.57
N ARG A 53 -7.47 5.16 -1.75
CA ARG A 53 -6.79 5.36 -3.04
C ARG A 53 -6.14 6.74 -3.18
N ARG A 54 -6.83 7.80 -2.76
CA ARG A 54 -6.25 9.16 -2.76
C ARG A 54 -5.00 9.26 -1.86
N ASN A 55 -5.05 8.70 -0.66
CA ASN A 55 -3.91 8.69 0.26
C ASN A 55 -2.79 7.75 -0.22
N PHE A 56 -3.15 6.61 -0.81
CA PHE A 56 -2.20 5.69 -1.43
C PHE A 56 -1.41 6.39 -2.54
N THR A 57 -2.09 7.10 -3.45
CA THR A 57 -1.42 7.89 -4.49
C THR A 57 -0.55 9.00 -3.91
N LYS A 58 -0.95 9.64 -2.79
CA LYS A 58 -0.10 10.63 -2.10
C LYS A 58 1.19 9.99 -1.56
N ALA A 59 1.08 8.81 -0.94
CA ALA A 59 2.23 8.06 -0.45
C ALA A 59 3.16 7.61 -1.59
N LEU A 60 2.58 7.24 -2.76
CA LEU A 60 3.36 6.82 -3.93
C LEU A 60 4.07 7.95 -4.68
N LYS A 61 3.51 9.16 -4.67
CA LYS A 61 4.09 10.36 -5.31
C LYS A 61 5.24 10.99 -4.50
N GLY A 62 5.66 10.28 -3.46
CA GLY A 62 6.68 10.69 -2.54
C GLY A 62 8.08 10.73 -3.11
#